data_AF-A0A3Q7XNH8-F1
#
_entry.id   AF-A0A3Q7XNH8-F1
#
_cell.length_a   1.000
_cell.length_b   1.000
_cell.length_c   1.000
_cell.angle_alpha   90.00
_cell.angle_beta   90.00
_cell.angle_gamma   90.00
#
_symmetry.space_group_name_H-M   'P 1'
#
loop_
_entity.id
_entity.type
_entity.pdbx_description
1 polymer ?
#
loop_
_entity_poly.entity_id
_entity_poly.type
_entity_poly.pdbx_seq_one_letter_code
_entity_poly.pdbx_strand_id
1 'polypeptide(L)'
;MFISCFHLIFVAQKTAATFAPRASTASKNPAIPGSTLYTVFEVQAYVSMLLGGALSFNLIFPSDQPDIWRLMGMWSIWMFTIPSLRARDCSKNEKEALNYLFLLVPLLNVAIPFFWKSFAVVWSADIIAFFGMYAWKLGWLKKTD
;
A
#
# COMPACT_ATOMS: atom_id res chain seq x y z
N MET A 1 -17.97 8.79 -21.90
CA MET A 1 -17.71 8.30 -20.52
C MET A 1 -16.52 7.33 -20.45
N PHE A 2 -16.37 6.36 -21.36
CA PHE A 2 -15.20 5.45 -21.39
C PHE A 2 -13.83 6.12 -21.61
N ILE A 3 -13.76 7.14 -22.48
CA ILE A 3 -12.51 7.84 -22.81
C ILE A 3 -11.96 8.64 -21.62
N SER A 4 -12.84 9.30 -20.85
CA SER A 4 -12.46 10.07 -19.66
C SER A 4 -11.93 9.18 -18.54
N CYS A 5 -12.49 7.98 -18.36
CA CYS A 5 -12.01 7.01 -17.39
C CYS A 5 -10.60 6.50 -17.75
N PHE A 6 -10.36 6.21 -19.04
CA PHE A 6 -9.05 5.75 -19.50
C PHE A 6 -7.94 6.81 -19.32
N HIS A 7 -8.27 8.08 -19.55
CA HIS A 7 -7.33 9.19 -19.36
C HIS A 7 -6.98 9.39 -17.88
N LEU A 8 -7.96 9.30 -16.99
CA LEU A 8 -7.76 9.35 -15.53
C LEU A 8 -6.86 8.22 -15.03
N ILE A 9 -7.10 7.00 -15.51
CA ILE A 9 -6.30 5.80 -15.21
C ILE A 9 -4.84 6.00 -15.65
N PHE A 10 -4.63 6.52 -16.86
CA PHE A 10 -3.28 6.76 -17.40
C PHE A 10 -2.52 7.87 -16.66
N VAL A 11 -3.20 8.98 -16.33
CA VAL A 11 -2.60 10.08 -15.57
C VAL A 11 -2.26 9.62 -14.15
N ALA A 12 -3.14 8.89 -13.48
CA ALA A 12 -2.87 8.33 -12.15
C ALA A 12 -1.65 7.39 -12.17
N GLN A 13 -1.52 6.55 -13.20
CA GLN A 13 -0.34 5.69 -13.39
C GLN A 13 0.95 6.49 -13.55
N LYS A 14 0.95 7.52 -14.39
CA LYS A 14 2.14 8.37 -14.58
C LYS A 14 2.52 9.14 -13.32
N THR A 15 1.54 9.73 -12.65
CA THR A 15 1.78 10.45 -11.38
C THR A 15 2.34 9.51 -10.33
N ALA A 16 1.71 8.34 -10.13
CA ALA A 16 2.22 7.33 -9.20
C ALA A 16 3.63 6.86 -9.54
N ALA A 17 3.95 6.66 -10.83
CA ALA A 17 5.29 6.25 -11.28
C ALA A 17 6.36 7.32 -11.07
N THR A 18 6.01 8.61 -11.12
CA THR A 18 6.94 9.72 -10.88
C THR A 18 7.26 9.90 -9.40
N PHE A 19 6.25 9.81 -8.52
CA PHE A 19 6.43 9.99 -7.07
C PHE A 19 6.87 8.72 -6.34
N ALA A 20 6.93 7.62 -7.07
CA ALA A 20 7.43 6.36 -6.58
C ALA A 20 8.93 6.39 -6.27
N PRO A 21 9.36 5.77 -5.16
CA PRO A 21 10.76 5.38 -5.02
C PRO A 21 11.15 4.48 -6.21
N ARG A 22 12.10 4.95 -7.03
CA ARG A 22 12.67 4.18 -8.14
C ARG A 22 14.07 3.73 -7.72
N ALA A 23 14.41 2.47 -7.98
CA ALA A 23 15.76 1.96 -7.76
C ALA A 23 16.78 2.87 -8.47
N SER A 24 17.79 3.35 -7.75
CA SER A 24 18.74 4.36 -8.22
C SER A 24 19.87 3.81 -9.10
N THR A 25 19.85 2.52 -9.43
CA THR A 25 20.92 1.82 -10.16
C THR A 25 20.52 1.51 -11.59
N ALA A 26 21.46 1.69 -12.53
CA ALA A 26 21.32 1.36 -13.95
C ALA A 26 21.21 -0.16 -14.23
N SER A 27 21.46 -1.02 -13.24
CA SER A 27 21.29 -2.48 -13.35
C SER A 27 19.89 -2.94 -12.96
N LYS A 28 19.50 -4.12 -13.48
CA LYS A 28 18.25 -4.83 -13.14
C LYS A 28 18.08 -4.92 -11.61
N ASN A 29 16.84 -4.80 -11.13
CA ASN A 29 16.50 -4.78 -9.70
C ASN A 29 17.11 -6.01 -8.98
N PRO A 30 17.96 -5.83 -7.94
CA PRO A 30 18.57 -6.95 -7.22
C PRO A 30 17.57 -7.76 -6.38
N ALA A 31 16.40 -7.20 -6.06
CA ALA A 31 15.34 -7.87 -5.31
C ALA A 31 14.45 -8.74 -6.21
N ILE A 32 15.06 -9.72 -6.90
CA ILE A 32 14.35 -10.72 -7.70
C ILE A 32 13.78 -11.85 -6.83
N PRO A 33 12.71 -12.54 -7.26
CA PRO A 33 12.20 -13.72 -6.56
C PRO A 33 13.31 -14.73 -6.28
N GLY A 34 13.45 -15.15 -5.02
CA GLY A 34 14.52 -16.06 -4.57
C GLY A 34 15.79 -15.37 -4.04
N SER A 35 15.90 -14.05 -4.14
CA SER A 35 16.96 -13.29 -3.48
C SER A 35 16.60 -12.98 -2.02
N THR A 36 17.62 -12.86 -1.15
CA THR A 36 17.44 -12.42 0.24
C THR A 36 16.74 -11.06 0.31
N LEU A 37 17.06 -10.15 -0.60
CA LEU A 37 16.50 -8.79 -0.61
C LEU A 37 15.00 -8.80 -0.95
N TYR A 38 14.56 -9.69 -1.85
CA TYR A 38 13.14 -9.90 -2.12
C TYR A 38 12.40 -10.35 -0.85
N THR A 39 12.94 -11.36 -0.16
CA THR A 39 12.34 -11.89 1.07
C THR A 39 12.29 -10.84 2.17
N VAL A 40 13.34 -10.05 2.35
CA VAL A 40 13.37 -8.97 3.35
C VAL A 40 12.26 -7.94 3.07
N PHE A 41 12.10 -7.49 1.83
CA PHE A 41 11.04 -6.54 1.49
C PHE A 41 9.64 -7.12 1.63
N GLU A 42 9.46 -8.39 1.30
CA GLU A 42 8.18 -9.07 1.46
C GLU A 42 7.81 -9.22 2.96
N VAL A 43 8.73 -9.72 3.76
CA VAL A 43 8.53 -9.88 5.21
C VAL A 43 8.32 -8.53 5.88
N GLN A 44 9.15 -7.53 5.57
CA GLN A 44 9.00 -6.17 6.10
C GLN A 44 7.61 -5.61 5.80
N ALA A 45 7.10 -5.82 4.58
CA ALA A 45 5.80 -5.32 4.20
C ALA A 45 4.69 -5.90 5.10
N TYR A 46 4.61 -7.22 5.22
CA TYR A 46 3.55 -7.87 5.99
C TYR A 46 3.72 -7.68 7.49
N VAL A 47 4.95 -7.69 8.01
CA VAL A 47 5.23 -7.39 9.43
C VAL A 47 4.81 -5.96 9.76
N SER A 48 5.16 -4.99 8.92
CA SER A 48 4.75 -3.59 9.13
C SER A 48 3.23 -3.41 9.06
N MET A 49 2.55 -4.13 8.18
CA MET A 49 1.09 -4.13 8.08
C MET A 49 0.45 -4.62 9.39
N LEU A 50 0.87 -5.79 9.89
CA LEU A 50 0.32 -6.41 11.10
C LEU A 50 0.63 -5.60 12.36
N LEU A 51 1.89 -5.19 12.53
CA LEU A 51 2.29 -4.34 13.66
C LEU A 51 1.57 -3.00 13.61
N GLY A 52 1.42 -2.40 12.43
CA GLY A 52 0.70 -1.16 12.26
C GLY A 52 -0.79 -1.28 12.62
N GLY A 53 -1.41 -2.41 12.32
CA GLY A 53 -2.76 -2.73 12.79
C GLY A 53 -2.83 -2.81 14.30
N ALA A 54 -1.94 -3.59 14.93
CA ALA A 54 -1.88 -3.72 16.37
C ALA A 54 -1.68 -2.37 17.08
N LEU A 55 -0.87 -1.47 16.51
CA LEU A 55 -0.70 -0.10 16.99
C LEU A 55 -1.98 0.74 16.77
N SER A 56 -2.60 0.68 15.60
CA SER A 56 -3.83 1.45 15.28
C SER A 56 -5.01 1.08 16.19
N PHE A 57 -5.13 -0.21 16.52
CA PHE A 57 -6.12 -0.76 17.45
C PHE A 57 -5.73 -0.63 18.92
N ASN A 58 -4.63 0.07 19.24
CA ASN A 58 -4.21 0.36 20.60
C ASN A 58 -3.84 -0.88 21.42
N LEU A 59 -3.36 -1.95 20.78
CA LEU A 59 -3.13 -3.26 21.42
C LEU A 59 -1.73 -3.40 22.06
N ILE A 60 -0.73 -2.70 21.53
CA ILE A 60 0.67 -2.83 21.99
C ILE A 60 1.01 -1.79 23.06
N PHE A 61 0.60 -0.54 22.84
CA PHE A 61 0.83 0.59 23.75
C PHE A 61 -0.50 1.29 24.03
N PRO A 62 -1.32 0.78 24.95
CA PRO A 62 -2.64 1.34 25.22
C PRO A 62 -2.53 2.79 25.70
N SER A 63 -3.16 3.70 24.97
CA SER A 63 -3.22 5.12 25.27
C SER A 63 -4.59 5.70 24.89
N ASP A 64 -5.15 6.54 25.76
CA ASP A 64 -6.41 7.24 25.52
C ASP A 64 -6.24 8.52 24.70
N GLN A 65 -4.99 8.95 24.49
CA GLN A 65 -4.65 10.15 23.75
C GLN A 65 -4.26 9.79 22.30
N PRO A 66 -4.32 10.75 21.36
CA PRO A 66 -3.76 10.58 20.02
C PRO A 66 -2.22 10.60 20.11
N ASP A 67 -1.62 9.43 20.29
CA ASP A 67 -0.17 9.26 20.38
C ASP A 67 0.49 8.95 19.02
N ILE A 68 1.81 9.13 19.00
CA ILE A 68 2.63 8.92 17.80
C ILE A 68 2.60 7.45 17.34
N TRP A 69 2.44 6.48 18.24
CA TRP A 69 2.45 5.07 17.90
C TRP A 69 1.22 4.68 17.10
N ARG A 70 0.04 5.18 17.51
CA ARG A 70 -1.21 4.99 16.79
C ARG A 70 -1.20 5.70 15.43
N LEU A 71 -0.59 6.89 15.35
CA LEU A 71 -0.40 7.60 14.09
C LEU A 71 0.52 6.82 13.12
N MET A 72 1.64 6.29 13.63
CA MET A 72 2.52 5.41 12.86
C MET A 72 1.82 4.12 12.43
N GLY A 73 0.96 3.58 13.29
CA GLY A 73 0.14 2.42 12.99
C GLY A 73 -0.77 2.65 11.79
N MET A 74 -1.48 3.78 11.79
CA MET A 74 -2.39 4.17 10.71
C MET A 74 -1.66 4.29 9.37
N TRP A 75 -0.52 5.00 9.35
CA TRP A 75 0.26 5.22 8.13
C TRP A 75 1.10 4.02 7.69
N SER A 76 1.07 2.91 8.43
CA SER A 76 1.96 1.77 8.18
C SER A 76 1.83 1.18 6.78
N ILE A 77 0.60 1.10 6.25
CA ILE A 77 0.34 0.53 4.93
C ILE A 77 0.91 1.41 3.83
N TRP A 78 0.73 2.73 3.95
CA TRP A 78 1.25 3.69 2.99
C TRP A 78 2.77 3.82 3.02
N MET A 79 3.37 3.92 4.21
CA MET A 79 4.78 4.29 4.36
C MET A 79 5.72 3.08 4.38
N PHE A 80 5.25 1.92 4.82
CA PHE A 80 6.11 0.73 4.94
C PHE A 80 5.65 -0.40 4.02
N THR A 81 4.37 -0.78 4.04
CA THR A 81 3.90 -1.94 3.27
C THR A 81 3.99 -1.71 1.76
N ILE A 82 3.34 -0.66 1.24
CA ILE A 82 3.29 -0.39 -0.20
C ILE A 82 4.70 -0.14 -0.78
N PRO A 83 5.56 0.71 -0.21
CA PRO A 83 6.89 0.97 -0.75
C PRO A 83 7.78 -0.29 -0.71
N SER A 84 7.67 -1.10 0.34
CA SER A 84 8.42 -2.35 0.46
C SER A 84 8.05 -3.36 -0.63
N LEU A 85 6.75 -3.58 -0.86
CA LEU A 85 6.28 -4.45 -1.96
C LEU A 85 6.63 -3.90 -3.35
N ARG A 86 6.77 -2.57 -3.48
CA ARG A 86 7.19 -1.93 -4.74
C ARG A 86 8.70 -2.00 -4.98
N ALA A 87 9.50 -2.17 -3.93
CA ALA A 87 10.95 -2.26 -4.04
C ALA A 87 11.41 -3.60 -4.61
N ARG A 88 10.63 -4.68 -4.42
CA ARG A 88 10.89 -5.98 -5.03
C ARG A 88 10.50 -6.03 -6.52
N ASP A 89 11.08 -6.97 -7.24
CA ASP A 89 10.69 -7.24 -8.62
C ASP A 89 9.29 -7.85 -8.62
N CYS A 90 8.36 -7.15 -9.27
CA CYS A 90 6.93 -7.44 -9.22
C CYS A 90 6.38 -7.61 -10.64
N SER A 91 5.32 -8.41 -10.77
CA SER A 91 4.61 -8.54 -12.04
C SER A 91 4.03 -7.20 -12.48
N LYS A 92 3.80 -7.02 -13.79
CA LYS A 92 3.23 -5.76 -14.32
C LYS A 92 1.90 -5.40 -13.62
N ASN A 93 1.02 -6.37 -13.42
CA ASN A 93 -0.28 -6.17 -12.77
C ASN A 93 -0.15 -5.78 -11.30
N GLU A 94 0.76 -6.42 -10.58
CA GLU A 94 1.04 -6.08 -9.18
C GLU A 94 1.60 -4.66 -9.06
N LYS A 95 2.55 -4.31 -9.93
CA LYS A 95 3.15 -2.97 -9.95
C LYS A 95 2.10 -1.89 -10.23
N GLU A 96 1.17 -2.15 -11.13
CA GLU A 96 0.04 -1.26 -11.38
C GLU A 96 -0.88 -1.12 -10.15
N ALA A 97 -1.20 -2.22 -9.48
CA ALA A 97 -2.02 -2.22 -8.27
C ALA A 97 -1.38 -1.36 -7.18
N LEU A 98 -0.09 -1.58 -6.94
CA LEU A 98 0.70 -0.84 -5.97
C LEU A 98 0.85 0.64 -6.33
N ASN A 99 0.94 0.99 -7.62
CA ASN A 99 0.94 2.38 -8.07
C ASN A 99 -0.38 3.09 -7.76
N TYR A 100 -1.52 2.43 -8.02
CA TYR A 100 -2.83 3.00 -7.65
C TYR A 100 -2.97 3.14 -6.14
N LEU A 101 -2.57 2.11 -5.38
CA LEU A 101 -2.62 2.14 -3.92
C LEU A 101 -1.74 3.24 -3.33
N PHE A 102 -0.56 3.48 -3.90
CA PHE A 102 0.34 4.55 -3.46
C PHE A 102 -0.30 5.95 -3.54
N LEU A 103 -1.23 6.17 -4.47
CA LEU A 103 -1.98 7.41 -4.59
C LEU A 103 -3.30 7.39 -3.82
N LEU A 104 -4.02 6.26 -3.84
CA LEU A 104 -5.32 6.11 -3.21
C LEU A 104 -5.24 6.15 -1.68
N VAL A 105 -4.28 5.45 -1.08
CA VAL A 105 -4.17 5.31 0.37
C VAL A 105 -3.96 6.66 1.07
N PRO A 106 -3.05 7.56 0.62
CA PRO A 106 -2.93 8.91 1.19
C PRO A 106 -4.23 9.71 1.12
N LEU A 107 -4.96 9.60 0.01
CA LEU A 107 -6.24 10.29 -0.15
C LEU A 107 -7.26 9.77 0.87
N LEU A 108 -7.32 8.46 1.11
CA LEU A 108 -8.16 7.86 2.16
C LEU A 108 -7.72 8.33 3.55
N ASN A 109 -6.42 8.33 3.82
CA ASN A 109 -5.83 8.73 5.11
C ASN A 109 -6.09 10.19 5.45
N VAL A 110 -6.19 11.05 4.45
CA VAL A 110 -6.55 12.47 4.64
C VAL A 110 -8.07 12.63 4.69
N ALA A 111 -8.83 11.97 3.81
CA ALA A 111 -10.28 12.16 3.70
C ALA A 111 -11.08 11.58 4.88
N ILE A 112 -10.75 10.36 5.33
CA ILE A 112 -11.52 9.65 6.36
C ILE A 112 -11.55 10.41 7.70
N PRO A 113 -10.42 10.94 8.23
CA PRO A 113 -10.42 11.66 9.50
C PRO A 113 -11.32 12.91 9.58
N PHE A 114 -11.71 13.49 8.44
CA PHE A 114 -12.70 14.58 8.43
C PHE A 114 -14.09 14.14 8.90
N PHE A 115 -14.42 12.86 8.70
CA PHE A 115 -15.71 12.28 9.09
C PHE A 115 -15.59 11.38 10.32
N TRP A 116 -14.52 10.57 10.40
CA TRP A 116 -14.32 9.60 11.47
C TRP A 116 -12.88 9.65 12.01
N LYS A 117 -12.72 10.29 13.17
CA LYS A 117 -11.43 10.49 13.84
C LYS A 117 -10.95 9.22 14.55
N SER A 118 -10.66 8.16 13.79
CA SER A 118 -10.23 6.87 14.33
C SER A 118 -9.10 6.26 13.51
N PHE A 119 -7.95 6.04 14.16
CA PHE A 119 -6.77 5.40 13.57
C PHE A 119 -7.08 4.00 13.04
N ALA A 120 -7.82 3.20 13.82
CA ALA A 120 -8.21 1.84 13.45
C ALA A 120 -9.13 1.81 12.22
N VAL A 121 -10.04 2.79 12.07
CA VAL A 121 -10.92 2.89 10.90
C VAL A 121 -10.11 3.19 9.64
N VAL A 122 -9.17 4.14 9.72
CA VAL A 122 -8.31 4.49 8.58
C VAL A 122 -7.44 3.29 8.17
N TRP A 123 -6.75 2.65 9.12
CA TRP A 123 -5.94 1.46 8.84
C TRP A 123 -6.78 0.32 8.23
N SER A 124 -7.99 0.10 8.74
CA SER A 124 -8.89 -0.94 8.22
C SER A 124 -9.35 -0.63 6.79
N ALA A 125 -9.64 0.65 6.48
CA ALA A 125 -9.98 1.08 5.14
C ALA A 125 -8.80 0.87 4.17
N ASP A 126 -7.58 1.12 4.62
CA ASP A 126 -6.37 0.88 3.84
C ASP A 126 -6.13 -0.60 3.57
N ILE A 127 -6.39 -1.48 4.55
CA ILE A 127 -6.37 -2.95 4.36
C ILE A 127 -7.38 -3.37 3.29
N ILE A 128 -8.62 -2.89 3.38
CA ILE A 128 -9.68 -3.22 2.42
C ILE A 128 -9.28 -2.71 1.03
N ALA A 129 -8.77 -1.49 0.92
CA ALA A 129 -8.29 -0.93 -0.34
C ALA A 129 -7.14 -1.77 -0.91
N PHE A 130 -6.15 -2.11 -0.08
CA PHE A 130 -4.99 -2.92 -0.45
C PHE A 130 -5.42 -4.27 -1.04
N PHE A 131 -6.19 -5.05 -0.28
CA PHE A 131 -6.64 -6.37 -0.74
C PHE A 131 -7.64 -6.29 -1.90
N GLY A 132 -8.52 -5.29 -1.93
CA GLY A 132 -9.46 -5.06 -3.03
C GLY A 132 -8.74 -4.78 -4.35
N MET A 133 -7.71 -3.93 -4.33
CA MET A 133 -6.89 -3.63 -5.50
C MET A 133 -6.06 -4.84 -5.95
N TYR A 134 -5.49 -5.58 -5.00
CA TYR A 134 -4.77 -6.82 -5.29
C TYR A 134 -5.69 -7.87 -5.91
N ALA A 135 -6.88 -8.10 -5.34
CA ALA A 135 -7.86 -9.03 -5.87
C ALA A 135 -8.33 -8.67 -7.28
N TRP A 136 -8.55 -7.38 -7.55
CA TRP A 136 -8.94 -6.89 -8.87
C TRP A 136 -7.83 -7.05 -9.92
N LYS A 137 -6.60 -6.64 -9.59
CA LYS A 137 -5.49 -6.61 -10.56
C LYS A 137 -4.79 -7.94 -10.76
N LEU A 138 -4.66 -8.75 -9.72
CA LEU A 138 -4.11 -10.11 -9.81
C LEU A 138 -5.19 -11.13 -10.20
N GLY A 139 -6.45 -10.72 -10.26
CA GLY A 139 -7.55 -11.59 -10.69
C GLY A 139 -7.81 -12.73 -9.72
N TRP A 140 -7.56 -12.54 -8.41
CA TRP A 140 -7.87 -13.55 -7.38
C TRP A 140 -9.35 -14.01 -7.42
N LEU A 141 -10.23 -13.18 -7.98
CA LEU A 141 -11.67 -13.46 -8.14
C LEU A 141 -12.07 -13.89 -9.56
N LYS A 142 -11.14 -13.97 -10.53
CA LYS A 142 -11.44 -14.53 -11.84
C LYS A 142 -11.44 -16.05 -11.74
N LYS A 143 -12.64 -16.65 -11.73
CA LYS A 143 -12.81 -18.07 -12.01
C LYS A 143 -12.15 -18.38 -13.35
N THR A 144 -11.29 -19.38 -13.37
CA THR A 144 -10.82 -20.02 -14.60
C THR A 144 -12.00 -20.82 -15.11
N ASP A 145 -12.71 -20.28 -16.12
CA ASP A 145 -13.58 -21.07 -16.98
C ASP A 145 -12.74 -21.68 -18.12
#